data_AF-A0A0G0GFX2-F1
#
_entry.id   AF-A0A0G0GFX2-F1
#
_cell.length_a   1.000
_cell.length_b   1.000
_cell.length_c   1.000
_cell.angle_alpha   90.00
_cell.angle_beta   90.00
_cell.angle_gamma   90.00
#
_symmetry.space_group_name_H-M   'P 1'
#
loop_
_entity.id
_entity.type
_entity.pdbx_description
1 polymer ?
#
loop_
_entity_poly.entity_id
_entity_poly.type
_entity_poly.pdbx_seq_one_letter_code
_entity_poly.pdbx_strand_id
1 'polypeptide(L)' 'MLKDYLTSKSIPYTEKLVDLDDEAKKAMLADSGGFLGVPFSVITKDDGTKETVIGFDQKKIDSIIAQ' A
#
# COMPACT_ATOMS: atom_id res chain seq x y z
N MET A 1 -4.53 0.34 12.18
CA MET A 1 -4.52 -1.11 11.81
C MET A 1 -3.41 -1.45 10.82
N LEU A 2 -3.42 -0.96 9.57
CA LEU A 2 -2.34 -1.27 8.61
C LEU A 2 -0.97 -0.73 9.05
N LYS A 3 -0.87 0.56 9.42
CA LYS A 3 0.39 1.17 9.87
C LYS A 3 0.95 0.47 11.11
N ASP A 4 0.09 0.19 12.08
CA ASP A 4 0.44 -0.55 13.30
C ASP A 4 0.93 -1.95 12.96
N TYR A 5 0.28 -2.62 12.00
CA TYR A 5 0.67 -3.94 11.52
C TYR A 5 2.09 -3.91 10.90
N LEU A 6 2.34 -3.00 9.96
CA LEU A 6 3.66 -2.84 9.33
C LEU A 6 4.75 -2.49 10.35
N THR A 7 4.43 -1.58 11.29
CA THR A 7 5.33 -1.21 12.39
C THR A 7 5.63 -2.39 13.30
N SER A 8 4.61 -3.20 13.66
CA SER A 8 4.79 -4.39 14.51
C SER A 8 5.69 -5.45 13.86
N LYS A 9 5.75 -5.46 12.53
CA LYS A 9 6.60 -6.35 11.72
C LYS A 9 7.94 -5.71 11.36
N SER A 10 8.20 -4.47 11.79
CA SER A 10 9.38 -3.68 11.41
C SER A 10 9.54 -3.55 9.89
N ILE A 11 8.44 -3.51 9.15
CA ILE A 11 8.44 -3.35 7.70
C ILE A 11 8.55 -1.85 7.40
N PRO A 12 9.56 -1.39 6.66
CA PRO A 12 9.67 0.01 6.28
C PRO A 12 8.55 0.38 5.31
N TYR A 13 7.94 1.55 5.53
CA TYR A 13 6.91 2.07 4.65
C TYR A 13 7.01 3.59 4.54
N THR A 14 6.51 4.13 3.43
CA THR A 14 6.30 5.57 3.27
C THR A 14 4.80 5.84 3.33
N GLU A 15 4.38 6.69 4.26
CA GLU A 15 3.02 7.19 4.28
C GLU A 15 2.84 8.31 3.26
N LYS A 16 1.78 8.23 2.46
CA LYS A 16 1.36 9.30 1.56
C LYS A 16 -0.08 9.71 1.89
N LEU A 17 -0.27 11.00 2.16
CA LEU A 17 -1.56 11.58 2.52
C LEU A 17 -2.25 12.10 1.26
N VAL A 18 -3.07 11.26 0.62
CA VAL A 18 -3.72 11.54 -0.68
C VAL A 18 -4.77 12.67 -0.63
N ASP A 19 -5.15 13.09 0.58
CA ASP A 19 -6.01 14.25 0.84
C ASP A 19 -5.23 15.58 0.83
N LEU A 20 -3.92 15.53 1.05
CA LEU A 20 -3.03 16.71 1.09
C LEU A 20 -2.03 16.75 -0.06
N ASP A 21 -1.76 15.61 -0.70
CA ASP A 21 -0.80 15.44 -1.78
C ASP A 21 -1.51 14.99 -3.07
N ASP A 22 -1.67 15.92 -4.00
CA ASP A 22 -2.30 15.69 -5.30
C ASP A 22 -1.52 14.70 -6.17
N GLU A 23 -0.20 14.61 -6.03
CA GLU A 23 0.61 13.63 -6.76
C GLU A 23 0.40 12.23 -6.19
N ALA A 24 0.34 12.09 -4.87
CA ALA A 24 -0.03 10.84 -4.22
C ALA A 24 -1.43 10.37 -4.63
N LYS A 25 -2.39 11.29 -4.71
CA LYS A 25 -3.76 11.00 -5.18
C LYS A 25 -3.79 10.52 -6.63
N LYS A 26 -3.03 11.18 -7.52
CA LYS A 26 -2.91 10.75 -8.93
C LYS A 26 -2.28 9.36 -9.05
N ALA A 27 -1.21 9.10 -8.30
CA ALA A 27 -0.56 7.80 -8.27
C ALA A 27 -1.52 6.70 -7.77
N MET A 28 -2.25 6.98 -6.68
CA MET A 28 -3.26 6.07 -6.15
C MET A 28 -4.32 5.74 -7.21
N LEU A 29 -4.89 6.75 -7.88
CA LEU A 29 -5.89 6.54 -8.93
C LEU A 29 -5.39 5.66 -10.07
N ALA A 30 -4.14 5.86 -10.49
CA ALA A 30 -3.52 5.08 -11.56
C ALA A 30 -3.29 3.62 -11.12
N ASP A 31 -2.69 3.42 -9.95
CA ASP A 31 -2.30 2.10 -9.44
C ASP A 31 -3.51 1.26 -8.96
N SER A 32 -4.58 1.92 -8.52
CA SER A 32 -5.79 1.26 -8.00
C SER A 32 -6.88 1.01 -9.05
N GLY A 33 -6.68 1.46 -10.30
CA GLY A 33 -7.70 1.38 -11.34
C GLY A 33 -8.89 2.31 -11.11
N GLY A 34 -8.68 3.48 -10.49
CA GLY A 34 -9.70 4.48 -10.21
C GLY A 34 -10.35 4.39 -8.83
N PHE A 35 -9.90 3.47 -7.97
CA PHE A 35 -10.37 3.37 -6.59
C PHE A 35 -9.73 4.44 -5.68
N LEU A 36 -10.55 5.12 -4.88
CA LEU A 36 -10.15 6.25 -4.01
C LEU A 36 -10.29 5.98 -2.50
N GLY A 37 -10.54 4.73 -2.09
CA GLY A 37 -10.69 4.39 -0.68
C GLY A 37 -9.36 4.18 0.03
N VAL A 38 -9.28 4.65 1.29
CA VAL A 38 -8.13 4.40 2.18
C VAL A 38 -8.50 3.37 3.26
N PRO A 39 -7.56 2.54 3.73
CA PRO A 39 -6.16 2.47 3.31
C PRO A 39 -5.98 1.80 1.93
N PHE A 40 -4.93 2.18 1.21
CA PHE A 40 -4.47 1.55 -0.03
C PHE A 40 -2.95 1.39 0.06
N SER A 41 -2.44 0.24 -0.38
CA SER A 41 -1.01 -0.09 -0.29
C SER A 41 -0.47 -0.47 -1.66
N VAL A 42 0.73 0.00 -1.97
CA VAL A 42 1.54 -0.49 -3.09
C VAL A 42 2.78 -1.12 -2.49
N ILE A 43 2.97 -2.41 -2.75
CA ILE A 43 4.12 -3.18 -2.29
C ILE A 43 5.02 -3.41 -3.50
N THR A 44 6.24 -2.88 -3.46
CA THR A 44 7.25 -3.13 -4.49
C THR A 44 8.17 -4.23 -3.99
N LYS A 45 8.30 -5.31 -4.75
CA LYS A 45 9.19 -6.43 -4.44
C LYS A 45 10.61 -6.18 -4.97
N ASP A 46 11.56 -6.99 -4.54
CA ASP A 46 12.97 -6.87 -4.94
C ASP A 46 13.20 -7.09 -6.44
N ASP A 47 12.31 -7.83 -7.11
CA ASP A 47 12.31 -8.03 -8.56
C ASP A 47 11.73 -6.83 -9.34
N GLY A 48 11.32 -5.77 -8.65
CA GLY A 48 10.72 -4.56 -9.22
C GLY A 48 9.23 -4.69 -9.54
N THR A 49 8.61 -5.84 -9.28
CA THR A 49 7.16 -6.00 -9.46
C THR A 49 6.40 -5.25 -8.39
N LYS A 50 5.21 -4.75 -8.75
CA LYS A 50 4.31 -4.01 -7.85
C LYS A 50 3.03 -4.80 -7.65
N GLU A 51 2.65 -4.95 -6.40
CA GLU A 51 1.37 -5.51 -5.99
C GLU A 51 0.56 -4.43 -5.28
N THR A 52 -0.72 -4.33 -5.60
CA THR A 52 -1.61 -3.35 -4.97
C THR A 52 -2.62 -4.04 -4.07
N VAL A 53 -2.90 -3.43 -2.93
CA VAL A 53 -3.86 -3.93 -1.95
C VAL A 53 -4.84 -2.82 -1.59
N ILE A 54 -6.12 -3.07 -1.87
CA ILE A 54 -7.23 -2.20 -1.50
C ILE A 54 -7.69 -2.55 -0.08
N GLY A 55 -7.83 -1.54 0.77
CA GLY A 55 -8.18 -1.73 2.18
C GLY A 55 -7.04 -2.32 2.99
N PHE A 56 -7.40 -2.96 4.10
CA PHE A 56 -6.46 -3.70 4.94
C PHE A 56 -6.80 -5.19 4.90
N ASP A 57 -6.12 -5.92 4.02
CA ASP A 57 -6.16 -7.38 3.96
C ASP A 57 -4.83 -7.95 4.47
N GLN A 58 -4.81 -8.29 5.75
CA GLN A 58 -3.62 -8.86 6.39
C GLN A 58 -3.15 -10.14 5.70
N LYS A 59 -4.07 -11.03 5.27
CA LYS A 59 -3.69 -12.31 4.65
C LYS A 59 -3.02 -12.10 3.30
N LYS A 60 -3.56 -11.18 2.48
CA LYS A 60 -2.96 -10.83 1.20
C LYS A 60 -1.60 -10.16 1.38
N ILE A 61 -1.48 -9.24 2.33
CA ILE A 61 -0.21 -8.58 2.65
C ILE A 61 0.83 -9.62 3.10
N ASP A 62 0.47 -10.53 4.00
CA ASP A 62 1.36 -11.60 4.48
C ASP A 62 1.83 -12.48 3.32
N SER A 63 0.93 -12.84 2.42
CA SER A 63 1.27 -13.65 1.24
C SER A 63 2.20 -12.93 0.26
N ILE A 64 2.17 -11.59 0.19
CA ILE A 64 3.04 -10.81 -0.70
C ILE A 64 4.43 -10.66 -0.09
N ILE A 65 4.50 -10.42 1.23
CA ILE A 65 5.75 -10.07 1.93
C ILE A 65 6.54 -11.31 2.36
N ALA A 66 5.91 -12.48 2.46
CA ALA A 66 6.59 -13.74 2.78
C ALA A 66 7.38 -14.36 1.61
N GLN A 67 7.47 -13.68 0.46
CA GLN A 67 8.15 -14.15 -0.76
C GLN A 67 9.63 -13.79 -0.79
#